data_AF-A0A367AFN7-F1
#
_entry.id   AF-A0A367AFN7-F1
#
_cell.length_a   1.000
_cell.length_b   1.000
_cell.length_c   1.000
_cell.angle_alpha   90.00
_cell.angle_beta   90.00
_cell.angle_gamma   90.00
#
_symmetry.space_group_name_H-M   'P 1'
#
loop_
_entity.id
_entity.type
_entity.pdbx_description
1 polymer ?
#
loop_
_entity_poly.entity_id
_entity_poly.type
_entity_poly.pdbx_seq_one_letter_code
_entity_poly.pdbx_strand_id
1 'polypeptide(L)'
;MTEGSPSTRSSSPVLGVVVVAGLAVAVGSFLVLDPVLAAFVAIVVGVGLAMAVLARDWDRHESFEERELLRAQRRKEKWERNAGARAKDRARWEAHQARKAARESSD
;
A
#
# COMPACT_ATOMS: atom_id res chain seq x y z
N MET A 1 10.15 15.84 14.70
CA MET A 1 8.71 16.07 14.49
C MET A 1 8.57 16.61 13.08
N THR A 2 8.16 15.79 12.12
CA THR A 2 7.91 16.20 10.74
C THR A 2 6.43 16.04 10.50
N GLU A 3 5.71 17.16 10.44
CA GLU A 3 4.27 17.20 10.17
C GLU A 3 4.01 16.75 8.73
N GLY A 4 3.19 15.71 8.58
CA GLY A 4 2.68 15.29 7.27
C GLY A 4 1.67 16.31 6.79
N SER A 5 2.00 17.06 5.73
CA SER A 5 1.05 17.94 5.05
C SER A 5 -0.13 17.11 4.51
N PRO A 6 -1.38 17.56 4.69
CA PRO A 6 -2.53 16.87 4.13
C PRO A 6 -2.50 17.03 2.60
N SER A 7 -2.33 15.93 1.89
CA SER A 7 -2.48 15.88 0.44
C SER A 7 -3.93 16.18 0.08
N THR A 8 -4.24 17.43 -0.22
CA THR A 8 -5.51 17.80 -0.85
C THR A 8 -5.49 17.19 -2.24
N ARG A 9 -6.25 16.10 -2.41
CA ARG A 9 -6.38 15.38 -3.68
C ARG A 9 -7.18 16.28 -4.61
N SER A 10 -6.52 17.23 -5.28
CA SER A 10 -7.16 18.09 -6.27
C SER A 10 -7.68 17.20 -7.39
N SER A 11 -8.99 17.07 -7.50
CA SER A 11 -9.64 16.44 -8.64
C SER A 11 -9.17 17.16 -9.90
N SER A 12 -8.36 16.48 -10.69
CA SER A 12 -7.80 17.04 -11.91
C SER A 12 -8.96 17.50 -12.81
N PRO A 13 -8.95 18.75 -13.32
CA PRO A 13 -9.97 19.23 -14.26
C PRO A 13 -10.06 18.33 -15.50
N VAL A 14 -8.97 17.63 -15.84
CA VAL A 14 -8.92 16.63 -16.92
C VAL A 14 -9.88 15.46 -16.65
N LEU A 15 -9.98 14.98 -15.41
CA LEU A 15 -10.92 13.93 -15.04
C LEU A 15 -12.37 14.37 -15.20
N GLY A 16 -12.67 15.62 -14.83
CA GLY A 16 -13.99 16.22 -15.05
C GLY A 16 -14.35 16.28 -16.53
N VAL A 17 -13.43 16.78 -17.37
CA VAL A 17 -13.63 16.88 -18.82
C VAL A 17 -13.82 15.50 -19.46
N VAL A 18 -13.02 14.51 -19.08
CA VAL A 18 -13.14 13.13 -19.61
C VAL A 18 -14.50 12.51 -19.26
N VAL A 19 -14.96 12.70 -18.02
CA VAL A 19 -16.27 12.18 -17.58
C VAL A 19 -17.42 12.85 -18.34
N VAL A 20 -17.40 14.18 -18.47
CA VAL A 20 -18.46 14.91 -19.18
C VAL A 20 -18.49 14.55 -20.67
N ALA A 21 -17.32 14.49 -21.32
CA ALA A 21 -17.23 14.10 -22.73
C ALA A 21 -17.71 12.65 -22.94
N GLY A 22 -17.34 11.72 -22.05
CA GLY A 22 -17.80 10.33 -22.11
C GLY A 22 -19.31 10.19 -21.98
N LEU A 23 -19.93 10.93 -21.04
CA LEU A 23 -21.38 10.95 -20.88
C LEU A 23 -22.10 11.55 -22.10
N ALA A 24 -21.57 12.63 -22.68
CA ALA A 24 -22.15 13.26 -23.86
C ALA A 24 -22.11 12.32 -25.08
N VAL A 25 -21.00 11.61 -25.28
CA VAL A 25 -20.88 10.61 -26.35
C VAL A 25 -21.82 9.44 -26.12
N ALA A 26 -21.93 8.94 -24.88
CA ALA A 26 -22.85 7.86 -24.55
C ALA A 26 -24.31 8.27 -24.81
N VAL A 27 -24.77 9.39 -24.26
CA VAL A 27 -26.15 9.87 -24.47
C VAL A 27 -26.41 10.18 -25.95
N GLY A 28 -25.47 10.85 -26.63
CA GLY A 28 -25.56 11.13 -28.06
C GLY A 28 -25.67 9.86 -28.91
N SER A 29 -24.96 8.78 -28.52
CA SER A 29 -25.03 7.51 -29.24
C SER A 29 -26.39 6.82 -29.13
N PHE A 30 -27.10 6.93 -27.99
CA PHE A 30 -28.47 6.42 -27.86
C PHE A 30 -29.52 7.26 -28.61
N LEU A 31 -29.22 8.53 -28.91
CA LEU A 31 -30.12 9.42 -29.66
C LEU A 31 -29.95 9.29 -31.17
N VAL A 32 -28.76 8.88 -31.65
CA VAL A 32 -28.40 8.89 -33.07
C VAL A 32 -28.21 7.47 -33.64
N LEU A 33 -27.86 6.46 -32.84
CA LEU A 33 -27.67 5.09 -33.30
C LEU A 33 -28.77 4.14 -32.82
N ASP A 34 -28.99 3.08 -33.61
CA ASP A 34 -29.72 1.87 -33.20
C ASP A 34 -29.22 1.38 -31.81
N PRO A 35 -30.10 1.02 -30.87
CA PRO A 35 -29.73 0.51 -29.55
C PRO A 35 -28.64 -0.58 -29.56
N VAL A 36 -28.59 -1.42 -30.60
CA VAL A 36 -27.55 -2.45 -30.75
C VAL A 36 -26.18 -1.83 -30.97
N LEU A 37 -26.08 -0.81 -31.84
CA LEU A 37 -24.82 -0.12 -32.11
C LEU A 37 -24.41 0.77 -30.92
N ALA A 38 -25.37 1.40 -30.24
CA ALA A 38 -25.12 2.16 -29.02
C ALA A 38 -24.53 1.26 -27.91
N ALA A 39 -25.09 0.06 -27.71
CA ALA A 39 -24.57 -0.92 -26.76
C ALA A 39 -23.14 -1.38 -27.12
N PHE A 40 -22.86 -1.64 -28.39
CA PHE A 40 -21.52 -2.00 -28.86
C PHE A 40 -20.49 -0.92 -28.52
N VAL A 41 -20.80 0.35 -28.83
CA VAL A 41 -19.91 1.49 -28.52
C VAL A 41 -19.72 1.63 -27.01
N ALA A 42 -20.79 1.54 -26.23
CA ALA A 42 -20.72 1.61 -24.77
C ALA A 42 -19.82 0.53 -24.17
N ILE A 43 -19.89 -0.70 -24.69
CA ILE A 43 -19.02 -1.81 -24.26
C ILE A 43 -17.56 -1.52 -24.61
N VAL A 44 -17.26 -1.12 -25.84
CA VAL A 44 -15.89 -0.83 -26.29
C VAL A 44 -15.26 0.29 -25.46
N VAL A 45 -15.99 1.39 -25.26
CA VAL A 45 -15.54 2.51 -24.43
C VAL A 45 -15.37 2.09 -22.98
N GLY A 46 -16.33 1.34 -22.43
CA GLY A 46 -16.27 0.85 -21.05
C GLY A 46 -15.07 -0.06 -20.79
N VAL A 47 -14.80 -0.99 -21.70
CA VAL A 47 -13.62 -1.87 -21.64
C VAL A 47 -12.33 -1.07 -21.77
N GLY A 48 -12.26 -0.13 -22.72
CA GLY A 48 -11.10 0.74 -22.88
C GLY A 48 -10.80 1.57 -21.62
N LEU A 49 -11.83 2.14 -20.99
CA LEU A 49 -11.70 2.86 -19.73
C LEU A 49 -11.25 1.93 -18.58
N ALA A 50 -11.83 0.74 -18.48
CA ALA A 50 -11.42 -0.24 -17.48
C ALA A 50 -9.93 -0.62 -17.62
N MET A 51 -9.48 -0.87 -18.85
CA MET A 51 -8.07 -1.14 -19.15
C MET A 51 -7.17 0.06 -18.79
N ALA A 52 -7.58 1.28 -19.12
CA ALA A 52 -6.81 2.48 -18.79
C ALA A 52 -6.70 2.71 -17.27
N VAL A 53 -7.77 2.45 -16.51
CA VAL A 53 -7.75 2.51 -15.05
C VAL A 53 -6.81 1.46 -14.46
N LEU A 54 -6.87 0.23 -14.97
CA LEU A 54 -6.03 -0.86 -14.48
C LEU A 54 -4.55 -0.65 -14.83
N ALA A 55 -4.28 -0.06 -16.00
CA ALA A 55 -2.93 0.28 -16.46
C ALA A 55 -2.36 1.57 -15.84
N ARG A 56 -3.18 2.36 -15.10
CA ARG A 56 -2.76 3.66 -14.56
C ARG A 56 -1.49 3.60 -13.72
N ASP A 57 -1.36 2.57 -12.91
CA ASP A 57 -0.22 2.37 -12.01
C ASP A 57 0.73 1.27 -12.54
N TRP A 58 0.64 0.93 -13.83
CA TRP A 58 1.46 -0.13 -14.44
C TRP A 58 2.95 0.18 -14.31
N ASP A 59 3.37 1.42 -14.56
CA ASP A 59 4.77 1.84 -14.42
C ASP A 59 5.18 2.16 -12.98
N ARG A 60 4.24 2.02 -12.02
CA ARG A 60 4.52 2.26 -10.61
C ARG A 60 5.13 1.01 -10.00
N HIS A 61 6.42 0.84 -10.23
CA HIS A 61 7.22 -0.19 -9.59
C HIS A 61 8.15 0.45 -8.56
N GLU A 62 8.26 -0.16 -7.38
CA GLU A 62 9.29 0.23 -6.41
C GLU A 62 10.65 0.09 -7.08
N SER A 63 11.51 1.12 -6.97
CA SER A 63 12.87 1.01 -7.48
C SER A 63 13.67 -0.02 -6.66
N PHE A 64 14.75 -0.54 -7.24
CA PHE A 64 15.64 -1.44 -6.49
C PHE A 64 16.16 -0.79 -5.21
N GLU A 65 16.47 0.50 -5.28
CA GLU A 65 16.96 1.29 -4.15
C GLU A 65 15.90 1.46 -3.05
N GLU A 66 14.65 1.77 -3.43
CA GLU A 66 13.54 1.85 -2.47
C GLU A 66 13.30 0.52 -1.77
N ARG A 67 13.38 -0.60 -2.49
CA ARG A 67 13.26 -1.95 -1.89
C ARG A 67 14.39 -2.24 -0.91
N GLU A 68 15.63 -1.91 -1.26
CA GLU A 68 16.77 -2.11 -0.37
C GLU A 68 16.73 -1.20 0.87
N LEU A 69 16.29 0.05 0.71
CA LEU A 69 16.06 0.96 1.84
C LEU A 69 15.00 0.41 2.79
N LEU A 70 13.86 -0.09 2.27
CA LEU A 70 12.82 -0.72 3.09
C LEU A 70 13.36 -1.96 3.83
N ARG A 71 14.19 -2.79 3.18
CA ARG A 71 14.84 -3.94 3.84
C ARG A 71 15.82 -3.50 4.92
N ALA A 72 16.60 -2.45 4.69
CA ALA A 72 17.52 -1.89 5.67
C ALA A 72 16.77 -1.35 6.89
N GLN A 73 15.66 -0.64 6.68
CA GLN A 73 14.78 -0.16 7.75
C GLN A 73 14.21 -1.32 8.57
N ARG A 74 13.69 -2.37 7.92
CA ARG A 74 13.16 -3.57 8.61
C ARG A 74 14.25 -4.28 9.43
N ARG A 75 15.49 -4.35 8.92
CA ARG A 75 16.63 -4.90 9.67
C ARG A 75 16.93 -4.04 10.89
N LYS A 76 16.97 -2.72 10.74
CA LYS A 76 17.19 -1.78 11.86
C LYS A 76 16.11 -1.94 12.94
N GLU A 77 14.84 -1.95 12.55
CA GLU A 77 13.71 -2.17 13.47
C GLU A 77 13.81 -3.53 14.19
N LYS A 78 14.18 -4.59 13.47
CA LYS A 78 14.43 -5.91 14.07
C LYS A 78 15.55 -5.87 15.10
N TRP A 79 16.64 -5.16 14.82
CA TRP A 79 17.76 -5.01 15.76
C TRP A 79 17.38 -4.17 16.97
N GLU A 80 16.66 -3.07 16.80
CA GLU A 80 16.17 -2.21 17.88
C GLU A 80 15.24 -2.98 18.83
N ARG A 81 14.27 -3.74 18.28
CA ARG A 81 13.39 -4.61 19.10
C ARG A 81 14.15 -5.64 19.92
N ASN A 82 15.28 -6.14 19.39
CA ASN A 82 16.09 -7.18 20.04
C ASN A 82 17.28 -6.65 20.84
N ALA A 83 17.51 -5.33 20.90
CA ALA A 83 18.67 -4.74 21.57
C ALA A 83 18.74 -5.15 23.05
N GLY A 84 17.58 -5.22 23.72
CA GLY A 84 17.47 -5.63 25.13
C GLY A 84 17.38 -7.15 25.36
N ALA A 85 17.36 -7.97 24.30
CA ALA A 85 17.14 -9.42 24.44
C ALA A 85 18.25 -10.09 25.26
N ARG A 86 19.52 -9.73 25.01
CA ARG A 86 20.67 -10.26 25.75
C ARG A 86 20.66 -9.86 27.23
N ALA A 87 20.19 -8.66 27.56
CA ALA A 87 20.10 -8.21 28.96
C ALA A 87 19.00 -8.97 29.72
N LYS A 88 17.84 -9.17 29.08
CA LYS A 88 16.75 -9.99 29.64
C LYS A 88 17.18 -11.45 29.84
N ASP A 89 17.96 -11.98 28.91
CA ASP A 89 18.48 -13.33 28.99
C ASP A 89 19.44 -13.52 30.17
N ARG A 90 20.39 -12.59 30.36
CA ARG A 90 21.25 -12.58 31.55
C ARG A 90 20.46 -12.49 32.86
N ALA A 91 19.49 -11.59 32.94
CA ALA A 91 18.65 -11.46 34.13
C ALA A 91 17.87 -12.76 34.46
N ARG A 92 17.40 -13.47 33.43
CA ARG A 92 16.75 -14.79 33.61
C ARG A 92 17.73 -15.84 34.10
N TRP A 93 18.94 -15.87 33.53
CA TRP A 93 19.98 -16.80 33.93
C TRP A 93 20.41 -16.58 35.37
N GLU A 94 20.66 -15.33 35.77
CA GLU A 94 21.02 -14.96 37.14
C GLU A 94 19.90 -15.34 38.13
N ALA A 95 18.64 -15.06 37.80
CA ALA A 95 17.50 -15.45 38.61
C ALA A 95 17.38 -16.98 38.74
N HIS A 96 17.69 -17.74 37.69
CA HIS A 96 17.71 -19.19 37.72
C HIS A 96 18.84 -19.72 38.62
N GLN A 97 20.04 -19.14 38.54
CA GLN A 97 21.15 -19.54 39.42
C GLN A 97 20.87 -19.23 40.88
N ALA A 98 20.29 -18.08 41.20
CA ALA A 98 19.90 -17.73 42.56
C ALA A 98 18.88 -18.74 43.13
N ARG A 99 17.89 -19.18 42.32
CA ARG A 99 16.95 -20.23 42.72
C ARG A 99 17.62 -21.58 42.95
N LYS A 100 18.60 -21.94 42.10
CA LYS A 100 19.35 -23.18 42.25
C LYS A 100 20.18 -23.18 43.52
N ALA A 101 20.92 -22.08 43.78
CA ALA A 101 21.72 -21.91 44.99
C ALA A 101 20.87 -21.96 46.26
N ALA A 102 19.69 -21.32 46.28
CA ALA A 102 18.78 -21.36 47.42
C ALA A 102 18.27 -22.79 47.72
N ARG A 103 18.03 -23.60 46.69
CA ARG A 103 17.60 -25.00 46.84
C ARG A 103 18.73 -25.90 47.33
N GLU A 104 19.96 -25.66 46.88
CA GLU A 104 21.14 -26.41 47.28
C GLU A 104 21.60 -26.06 48.71
N SER A 105 21.31 -24.85 49.19
CA SER A 105 21.56 -24.44 50.59
C SER A 105 20.49 -24.86 51.60
N SER A 106 19.36 -25.41 51.13
CA SER A 106 18.22 -25.82 51.97
C SER A 106 18.13 -27.32 52.22
N ASP A 107 19.01 -28.12 51.61
CA ASP A 107 19.27 -29.54 51.89
C ASP A 107 20.51 -29.67 52.80
#